data_AF-A0A4P9VIA0-F1
#
_entry.id   AF-A0A4P9VIA0-F1
#
_cell.length_a   1.000
_cell.length_b   1.000
_cell.length_c   1.000
_cell.angle_alpha   90.00
_cell.angle_beta   90.00
_cell.angle_gamma   90.00
#
_symmetry.space_group_name_H-M   'P 1'
#
loop_
_entity.id
_entity.type
_entity.pdbx_description
1 polymer ?
#
loop_
_entity_poly.entity_id
_entity_poly.type
_entity_poly.pdbx_seq_one_letter_code
_entity_poly.pdbx_strand_id
1 'polypeptide(L)'
;MKHLLLVLALMPMMAFSGYPDLTKTWPSNRIAVCFEEIKPGLIAGGRNLYQEARDAVTNSWQANSGLSFYGWGKCSANAQGIRVRIVSDSPFPDQEDIILIGDSQVNALGFDINGKKAGLELYVERQCAAENEDGYDPKTCWKYVVIHEFGHALGFAHEHNRSEKHCSDKVEQGPDGSIYFGDYDRTSVMNYCSSKSRRTVSLSAGDKRMVSWIYRSYPFTNQNIIDNYYYRFTGKFPSVNDSGYVYWQGELASRGCNENTLRDIIWTFVNHGYTLDDNKARFVSAMYQAAFNRDLTAKEKDDPYWVKEMIKGATRADVAYALLHSEEFTQVSQKICGQ
;
A
#
# COMPACT_ATOMS: atom_id res chain seq x y z
N MET A 1 20.39 45.57 16.68
CA MET A 1 20.15 44.14 16.96
C MET A 1 18.65 43.88 16.81
N LYS A 2 18.21 43.34 15.66
CA LYS A 2 16.81 42.99 15.42
C LYS A 2 16.63 41.51 15.74
N HIS A 3 15.78 41.21 16.72
CA HIS A 3 15.37 39.85 17.04
C HIS A 3 14.46 39.31 15.92
N LEU A 4 14.91 38.27 15.23
CA LEU A 4 14.06 37.46 14.37
C LEU A 4 13.69 36.20 15.17
N LEU A 5 12.47 36.19 15.71
CA LEU A 5 11.86 34.98 16.27
C LEU A 5 11.62 33.99 15.13
N LEU A 6 12.39 32.91 15.10
CA LEU A 6 12.16 31.77 14.24
C LEU A 6 10.95 31.01 14.79
N VAL A 7 9.79 31.14 14.14
CA VAL A 7 8.64 30.29 14.40
C VAL A 7 8.99 28.90 13.88
N LEU A 8 9.41 28.01 14.78
CA LEU A 8 9.47 26.58 14.50
C LEU A 8 8.03 26.09 14.33
N ALA A 9 7.54 26.08 13.09
CA ALA A 9 6.34 25.34 12.77
C ALA A 9 6.64 23.85 12.99
N LEU A 10 6.10 23.28 14.06
CA LEU A 10 6.01 21.84 14.28
C LEU A 10 5.20 21.23 13.13
N MET A 11 5.88 20.91 12.02
CA MET A 11 5.30 20.06 10.98
C MET A 11 5.16 18.65 11.56
N PRO A 12 3.98 18.03 11.49
CA PRO A 12 3.80 16.69 12.01
C PRO A 12 4.74 15.74 11.24
N MET A 13 5.50 14.92 11.98
CA MET A 13 6.22 13.77 11.42
C MET A 13 5.22 12.98 10.59
N MET A 14 5.37 12.99 9.28
CA MET A 14 4.48 12.26 8.40
C MET A 14 4.83 10.79 8.47
N ALA A 15 4.04 10.03 9.23
CA ALA A 15 4.17 8.59 9.35
C ALA A 15 3.97 7.92 7.98
N PHE A 16 4.88 7.00 7.64
CA PHE A 16 4.81 6.11 6.50
C PHE A 16 4.52 4.72 7.05
N SER A 17 3.43 4.10 6.60
CA SER A 17 2.89 2.89 7.20
C SER A 17 1.96 2.16 6.22
N GLY A 18 1.80 0.84 6.35
CA GLY A 18 0.95 0.02 5.47
C GLY A 18 1.49 -1.40 5.23
N TYR A 19 0.63 -2.33 4.80
CA TYR A 19 1.00 -3.74 4.57
C TYR A 19 0.55 -4.27 3.18
N PRO A 20 1.21 -3.89 2.07
CA PRO A 20 0.82 -4.33 0.74
C PRO A 20 1.42 -5.69 0.33
N ASP A 21 0.69 -6.45 -0.50
CA ASP A 21 1.25 -7.53 -1.32
C ASP A 21 1.52 -7.03 -2.74
N LEU A 22 2.80 -6.78 -3.02
CA LEU A 22 3.23 -6.24 -4.30
C LEU A 22 2.99 -7.21 -5.46
N THR A 23 2.94 -8.52 -5.19
CA THR A 23 2.68 -9.54 -6.23
C THR A 23 1.22 -9.55 -6.69
N LYS A 24 0.34 -8.91 -5.92
CA LYS A 24 -1.11 -8.82 -6.18
C LYS A 24 -1.52 -7.44 -6.66
N THR A 25 -0.61 -6.49 -6.80
CA THR A 25 -0.97 -5.14 -7.26
C THR A 25 -1.49 -5.15 -8.70
N TRP A 26 -2.39 -4.21 -9.03
CA TRP A 26 -2.92 -4.12 -10.38
C TRP A 26 -1.82 -3.71 -11.37
N PRO A 27 -1.71 -4.38 -12.54
CA PRO A 27 -0.72 -4.04 -13.55
C PRO A 27 -1.04 -2.73 -14.31
N SER A 28 -2.22 -2.16 -14.08
CA SER A 28 -2.67 -0.90 -14.68
C SER A 28 -3.33 -0.04 -13.61
N ASN A 29 -3.04 1.26 -13.66
CA ASN A 29 -3.71 2.24 -12.79
C ASN A 29 -5.14 2.55 -13.23
N ARG A 30 -5.54 2.14 -14.45
CA ARG A 30 -6.92 2.28 -14.92
C ARG A 30 -7.68 1.00 -14.60
N ILE A 31 -8.44 1.03 -13.51
CA ILE A 31 -9.17 -0.14 -13.00
C ILE A 31 -10.66 0.04 -13.31
N ALA A 32 -11.22 -0.89 -14.07
CA ALA A 32 -12.66 -0.92 -14.29
C ALA A 32 -13.38 -1.33 -13.00
N VAL A 33 -14.49 -0.69 -12.70
CA VAL A 33 -15.38 -0.99 -11.58
C VAL A 33 -16.80 -1.06 -12.11
N CYS A 34 -17.59 -2.02 -11.66
CA CYS A 34 -19.00 -2.11 -11.99
C CYS A 34 -19.80 -2.73 -10.83
N PHE A 35 -21.11 -2.49 -10.82
CA PHE A 35 -22.02 -3.09 -9.86
C PHE A 35 -22.74 -4.28 -10.48
N GLU A 36 -22.73 -5.44 -9.83
CA GLU A 36 -23.37 -6.65 -10.40
C GLU A 36 -24.88 -6.47 -10.54
N GLU A 37 -25.48 -5.75 -9.59
CA GLU A 37 -26.89 -5.37 -9.58
C GLU A 37 -27.04 -3.91 -9.17
N ILE A 38 -28.11 -3.27 -9.65
CA ILE A 38 -28.53 -1.94 -9.22
C ILE A 38 -29.98 -2.05 -8.76
N LYS A 39 -30.18 -2.10 -7.44
CA LYS A 39 -31.48 -2.23 -6.78
C LYS A 39 -32.06 -0.85 -6.45
N PRO A 40 -33.33 -0.54 -6.84
CA PRO A 40 -33.97 0.73 -6.51
C PRO A 40 -34.03 1.03 -5.00
N GLY A 41 -34.18 0.02 -4.14
CA GLY A 41 -34.19 0.19 -2.69
C GLY A 41 -32.89 0.76 -2.10
N LEU A 42 -31.78 0.66 -2.84
CA LEU A 42 -30.48 1.23 -2.45
C LEU A 42 -30.25 2.65 -3.01
N ILE A 43 -31.27 3.20 -3.66
CA ILE A 43 -31.37 4.57 -4.20
C ILE A 43 -32.68 5.18 -3.68
N ALA A 44 -32.88 5.12 -2.36
CA ALA A 44 -34.11 5.57 -1.71
C ALA A 44 -33.79 6.31 -0.40
N GLY A 45 -34.76 7.05 0.14
CA GLY A 45 -34.61 7.75 1.42
C GLY A 45 -33.51 8.82 1.45
N GLY A 46 -33.18 9.41 0.29
CA GLY A 46 -32.11 10.40 0.16
C GLY A 46 -30.68 9.82 0.17
N ARG A 47 -30.54 8.50 0.11
CA ARG A 47 -29.25 7.79 -0.02
C ARG A 47 -29.12 7.19 -1.41
N ASN A 48 -27.89 7.11 -1.89
CA ASN A 48 -27.55 6.38 -3.09
C ASN A 48 -26.23 5.64 -2.81
N LEU A 49 -26.34 4.39 -2.36
CA LEU A 49 -25.18 3.65 -1.87
C LEU A 49 -24.14 3.39 -2.97
N TYR A 50 -24.58 3.26 -4.22
CA TYR A 50 -23.69 3.12 -5.38
C TYR A 50 -22.86 4.39 -5.60
N GLN A 51 -23.50 5.55 -5.58
CA GLN A 51 -22.82 6.84 -5.71
C GLN A 51 -21.92 7.12 -4.51
N GLU A 52 -22.37 6.80 -3.30
CA GLU A 52 -21.58 6.97 -2.09
C GLU A 52 -20.34 6.07 -2.09
N ALA A 53 -20.46 4.83 -2.58
CA ALA A 53 -19.32 3.93 -2.72
C ALA A 53 -18.30 4.49 -3.73
N ARG A 54 -18.79 4.94 -4.90
CA ARG A 54 -17.97 5.62 -5.89
C ARG A 54 -17.23 6.81 -5.28
N ASP A 55 -17.96 7.71 -4.63
CA ASP A 55 -17.40 8.93 -4.06
C ASP A 55 -16.38 8.64 -2.95
N ALA A 56 -16.65 7.64 -2.10
CA ALA A 56 -15.73 7.22 -1.05
C ALA A 56 -14.39 6.78 -1.64
N VAL A 57 -14.40 5.94 -2.68
CA VAL A 57 -13.19 5.45 -3.35
C VAL A 57 -12.47 6.55 -4.12
N THR A 58 -13.21 7.41 -4.85
CA THR A 58 -12.59 8.49 -5.62
C THR A 58 -11.97 9.56 -4.72
N ASN A 59 -12.60 9.87 -3.60
CA ASN A 59 -12.09 10.89 -2.66
C ASN A 59 -11.02 10.34 -1.69
N SER A 60 -10.83 9.03 -1.64
CA SER A 60 -9.78 8.37 -0.84
C SER A 60 -8.63 7.87 -1.73
N TRP A 61 -8.70 6.64 -2.22
CA TRP A 61 -7.63 5.98 -2.94
C TRP A 61 -7.27 6.69 -4.25
N GLN A 62 -8.27 7.09 -5.05
CA GLN A 62 -8.00 7.76 -6.34
C GLN A 62 -7.37 9.15 -6.13
N ALA A 63 -7.90 9.96 -5.22
CA ALA A 63 -7.39 11.30 -4.94
C ALA A 63 -5.98 11.33 -4.37
N ASN A 64 -5.49 10.22 -3.81
CA ASN A 64 -4.17 10.11 -3.19
C ASN A 64 -3.20 9.23 -3.98
N SER A 65 -3.51 8.87 -5.24
CA SER A 65 -2.66 8.05 -6.11
C SER A 65 -2.80 8.42 -7.59
N GLY A 66 -2.17 7.66 -8.47
CA GLY A 66 -2.36 7.73 -9.92
C GLY A 66 -3.46 6.82 -10.46
N LEU A 67 -4.24 6.18 -9.58
CA LEU A 67 -5.36 5.34 -9.96
C LEU A 67 -6.44 6.14 -10.71
N SER A 68 -7.16 5.45 -11.57
CA SER A 68 -8.35 5.96 -12.23
C SER A 68 -9.39 4.83 -12.30
N PHE A 69 -10.41 4.93 -11.46
CA PHE A 69 -11.55 4.03 -11.43
C PHE A 69 -12.63 4.52 -12.39
N TYR A 70 -13.10 3.62 -13.26
CA TYR A 70 -14.10 3.96 -14.28
C TYR A 70 -15.11 2.83 -14.46
N GLY A 71 -16.20 3.09 -15.19
CA GLY A 71 -17.27 2.11 -15.42
C GLY A 71 -18.50 2.41 -14.58
N TRP A 72 -18.44 2.19 -13.26
CA TRP A 72 -19.44 2.45 -12.19
C TRP A 72 -20.92 2.14 -12.50
N GLY A 73 -21.24 1.54 -13.63
CA GLY A 73 -22.56 1.10 -14.04
C GLY A 73 -22.77 -0.39 -13.76
N LYS A 74 -23.84 -0.95 -14.31
CA LYS A 74 -24.12 -2.39 -14.19
C LYS A 74 -23.05 -3.22 -14.90
N CYS A 75 -22.58 -4.28 -14.26
CA CYS A 75 -21.63 -5.22 -14.85
C CYS A 75 -22.25 -5.93 -16.07
N SER A 76 -21.45 -6.08 -17.13
CA SER A 76 -21.73 -7.07 -18.17
C SER A 76 -21.40 -8.48 -17.68
N ALA A 77 -21.91 -9.51 -18.37
CA ALA A 77 -21.66 -10.91 -17.98
C ALA A 77 -20.17 -11.23 -17.81
N ASN A 78 -19.33 -10.70 -18.72
CA ASN A 78 -17.89 -10.93 -18.79
C ASN A 78 -17.06 -9.72 -18.32
N ALA A 79 -17.65 -8.83 -17.52
CA ALA A 79 -16.95 -7.65 -17.02
C ALA A 79 -15.63 -8.04 -16.34
N GLN A 80 -14.56 -7.32 -16.72
CA GLN A 80 -13.26 -7.35 -16.06
C GLN A 80 -13.17 -6.19 -15.06
N GLY A 81 -12.17 -6.22 -14.19
CA GLY A 81 -11.99 -5.25 -13.12
C GLY A 81 -12.66 -5.68 -11.81
N ILE A 82 -12.95 -4.70 -10.97
CA ILE A 82 -13.59 -4.88 -9.66
C ILE A 82 -15.11 -4.98 -9.87
N ARG A 83 -15.67 -6.16 -9.64
CA ARG A 83 -17.12 -6.40 -9.67
C ARG A 83 -17.67 -6.32 -8.26
N VAL A 84 -18.46 -5.28 -8.00
CA VAL A 84 -18.99 -4.96 -6.68
C VAL A 84 -20.41 -5.47 -6.54
N ARG A 85 -20.69 -6.19 -5.45
CA ARG A 85 -22.03 -6.60 -5.07
C ARG A 85 -22.40 -5.91 -3.75
N ILE A 86 -23.46 -5.11 -3.76
CA ILE A 86 -24.01 -4.52 -2.54
C ILE A 86 -25.16 -5.40 -2.05
N VAL A 87 -25.03 -5.89 -0.82
CA VAL A 87 -26.00 -6.78 -0.17
C VAL A 87 -26.71 -6.00 0.93
N SER A 88 -28.02 -5.86 0.76
CA SER A 88 -28.92 -5.15 1.69
C SER A 88 -30.15 -5.97 2.06
N ASP A 89 -30.27 -7.20 1.55
CA ASP A 89 -31.42 -8.02 1.84
C ASP A 89 -31.14 -8.67 3.21
N SER A 90 -31.58 -8.05 4.30
CA SER A 90 -31.84 -8.81 5.52
C SER A 90 -33.13 -9.61 5.30
N PRO A 91 -33.13 -10.95 5.34
CA PRO A 91 -34.35 -11.74 5.28
C PRO A 91 -35.13 -11.76 6.61
N PHE A 92 -34.98 -10.78 7.50
CA PHE A 92 -35.63 -10.84 8.82
C PHE A 92 -36.32 -9.52 9.20
N PRO A 93 -37.63 -9.38 8.91
CA PRO A 93 -38.53 -8.74 9.85
C PRO A 93 -38.66 -9.69 11.06
N ASP A 94 -38.22 -9.22 12.22
CA ASP A 94 -38.67 -9.73 13.53
C ASP A 94 -38.34 -11.21 13.83
N GLN A 95 -37.10 -11.55 14.24
CA GLN A 95 -36.89 -12.73 15.12
C GLN A 95 -35.49 -12.81 15.76
N GLU A 96 -35.49 -13.26 17.02
CA GLU A 96 -34.38 -13.31 17.99
C GLU A 96 -33.32 -14.42 17.75
N ASP A 97 -33.30 -15.08 16.59
CA ASP A 97 -32.30 -16.11 16.29
C ASP A 97 -31.27 -15.59 15.28
N ILE A 98 -30.18 -15.03 15.81
CA ILE A 98 -29.04 -14.47 15.06
C ILE A 98 -28.29 -15.58 14.32
N ILE A 99 -28.72 -15.89 13.10
CA ILE A 99 -27.90 -16.62 12.13
C ILE A 99 -27.00 -15.59 11.42
N LEU A 100 -25.68 -15.80 11.48
CA LEU A 100 -24.62 -14.94 10.93
C LEU A 100 -24.84 -14.64 9.43
N ILE A 101 -25.38 -13.47 9.11
CA ILE A 101 -25.30 -12.90 7.76
C ILE A 101 -23.90 -12.26 7.64
N GLY A 102 -23.15 -12.62 6.59
CA GLY A 102 -21.70 -12.39 6.46
C GLY A 102 -21.22 -10.93 6.51
N ASP A 103 -19.90 -10.77 6.65
CA ASP A 103 -19.21 -9.48 6.67
C ASP A 103 -18.84 -9.01 5.26
N SER A 104 -18.62 -7.70 5.09
CA SER A 104 -18.03 -7.18 3.85
C SER A 104 -16.65 -7.80 3.63
N GLN A 105 -16.35 -8.16 2.38
CA GLN A 105 -15.18 -8.97 2.07
C GLN A 105 -14.75 -8.82 0.61
N VAL A 106 -13.50 -9.18 0.35
CA VAL A 106 -12.99 -9.45 -1.00
C VAL A 106 -12.67 -10.94 -1.18
N ASN A 107 -13.05 -11.48 -2.34
CA ASN A 107 -12.85 -12.91 -2.64
C ASN A 107 -11.41 -13.26 -3.08
N ALA A 108 -10.55 -12.25 -3.21
CA ALA A 108 -9.11 -12.35 -3.34
C ALA A 108 -8.48 -10.98 -3.06
N LEU A 109 -7.15 -10.94 -2.94
CA LEU A 109 -6.41 -9.69 -2.73
C LEU A 109 -5.98 -9.10 -4.08
N GLY A 110 -6.11 -7.78 -4.25
CA GLY A 110 -5.56 -7.07 -5.41
C GLY A 110 -6.11 -7.56 -6.76
N PHE A 111 -5.23 -7.66 -7.77
CA PHE A 111 -5.51 -8.09 -9.14
C PHE A 111 -6.15 -9.48 -9.25
N ASP A 112 -5.97 -10.35 -8.24
CA ASP A 112 -6.56 -11.70 -8.25
C ASP A 112 -8.10 -11.66 -8.18
N ILE A 113 -8.72 -10.49 -7.93
CA ILE A 113 -10.17 -10.30 -8.02
C ILE A 113 -10.67 -10.00 -9.44
N ASN A 114 -9.78 -9.73 -10.39
CA ASN A 114 -10.13 -9.25 -11.72
C ASN A 114 -11.19 -10.14 -12.39
N GLY A 115 -12.37 -9.56 -12.63
CA GLY A 115 -13.48 -10.22 -13.31
C GLY A 115 -14.23 -11.29 -12.48
N LYS A 116 -13.87 -11.51 -11.21
CA LYS A 116 -14.57 -12.46 -10.34
C LYS A 116 -15.96 -11.94 -9.97
N LYS A 117 -16.99 -12.79 -10.15
CA LYS A 117 -18.34 -12.52 -9.62
C LYS A 117 -18.28 -12.36 -8.11
N ALA A 118 -19.04 -11.41 -7.57
CA ALA A 118 -18.97 -11.04 -6.17
C ALA A 118 -17.51 -10.81 -5.69
N GLY A 119 -16.64 -10.26 -6.55
CA GLY A 119 -15.22 -10.08 -6.23
C GLY A 119 -15.00 -9.19 -5.01
N LEU A 120 -15.89 -8.20 -4.83
CA LEU A 120 -15.98 -7.35 -3.65
C LEU A 120 -17.46 -7.32 -3.20
N GLU A 121 -17.75 -7.80 -2.00
CA GLU A 121 -19.09 -7.82 -1.40
C GLU A 121 -19.18 -6.79 -0.27
N LEU A 122 -20.20 -5.93 -0.32
CA LEU A 122 -20.46 -4.86 0.67
C LEU A 122 -21.80 -5.08 1.34
N TYR A 123 -21.80 -5.28 2.67
CA TYR A 123 -23.02 -5.48 3.45
C TYR A 123 -23.46 -4.19 4.15
N VAL A 124 -24.71 -3.78 3.94
CA VAL A 124 -25.20 -2.45 4.35
C VAL A 124 -25.64 -2.39 5.83
N GLU A 125 -26.25 -3.46 6.36
CA GLU A 125 -27.17 -3.32 7.50
C GLU A 125 -26.69 -3.82 8.86
N ARG A 126 -25.71 -4.74 9.00
CA ARG A 126 -25.26 -5.18 10.34
C ARG A 126 -23.97 -4.54 10.81
N GLN A 127 -22.94 -4.45 9.96
CA GLN A 127 -21.61 -3.94 10.36
C GLN A 127 -21.70 -2.50 10.88
N CYS A 128 -22.64 -1.72 10.36
CA CYS A 128 -22.87 -0.33 10.75
C CYS A 128 -24.03 -0.12 11.74
N ALA A 129 -24.82 -1.15 12.05
CA ALA A 129 -25.92 -1.08 13.02
C ALA A 129 -25.56 -1.71 14.39
N ALA A 130 -24.63 -2.67 14.42
CA ALA A 130 -24.12 -3.26 15.67
C ALA A 130 -23.25 -2.29 16.48
N GLU A 131 -22.77 -1.20 15.88
CA GLU A 131 -21.93 -0.18 16.53
C GLU A 131 -22.75 0.98 17.16
N ASN A 132 -24.08 0.82 17.28
CA ASN A 132 -24.95 1.81 17.93
C ASN A 132 -24.67 2.01 19.44
N GLU A 133 -23.87 1.15 20.09
CA GLU A 133 -23.40 1.38 21.47
C GLU A 133 -22.31 2.46 21.58
N ASP A 134 -21.63 2.81 20.47
CA ASP A 134 -20.51 3.77 20.43
C ASP A 134 -20.84 5.09 19.68
N GLY A 135 -22.08 5.28 19.21
CA GLY A 135 -22.55 6.53 18.60
C GLY A 135 -22.14 6.75 17.13
N TYR A 136 -21.99 5.68 16.34
CA TYR A 136 -21.60 5.77 14.93
C TYR A 136 -22.75 6.21 14.00
N ASP A 137 -22.47 7.16 13.09
CA ASP A 137 -23.38 7.51 12.00
C ASP A 137 -23.32 6.43 10.89
N PRO A 138 -24.46 5.82 10.48
CA PRO A 138 -24.47 4.75 9.47
C PRO A 138 -23.80 5.13 8.14
N LYS A 139 -23.84 6.41 7.76
CA LYS A 139 -23.17 6.89 6.54
C LYS A 139 -21.65 6.92 6.68
N THR A 140 -21.16 7.24 7.87
CA THR A 140 -19.74 7.24 8.23
C THR A 140 -19.17 5.82 8.19
N CYS A 141 -19.87 4.86 8.81
CA CYS A 141 -19.47 3.46 8.76
C CYS A 141 -19.50 2.89 7.32
N TRP A 142 -20.57 3.14 6.55
CA TRP A 142 -20.66 2.69 5.15
C TRP A 142 -19.44 3.12 4.33
N LYS A 143 -19.04 4.39 4.45
CA LYS A 143 -17.84 4.89 3.75
C LYS A 143 -16.56 4.23 4.24
N TYR A 144 -16.40 3.99 5.54
CA TYR A 144 -15.23 3.29 6.07
C TYR A 144 -15.11 1.89 5.47
N VAL A 145 -16.20 1.11 5.49
CA VAL A 145 -16.25 -0.24 4.94
C VAL A 145 -15.87 -0.22 3.46
N VAL A 146 -16.47 0.68 2.67
CA VAL A 146 -16.12 0.82 1.25
C VAL A 146 -14.62 1.11 1.06
N ILE A 147 -14.06 2.06 1.82
CA ILE A 147 -12.64 2.41 1.68
C ILE A 147 -11.76 1.22 2.07
N HIS A 148 -12.09 0.51 3.15
CA HIS A 148 -11.36 -0.66 3.62
C HIS A 148 -11.33 -1.79 2.59
N GLU A 149 -12.50 -2.22 2.11
CA GLU A 149 -12.59 -3.30 1.12
C GLU A 149 -11.91 -2.95 -0.21
N PHE A 150 -11.99 -1.68 -0.62
CA PHE A 150 -11.21 -1.23 -1.78
C PHE A 150 -9.70 -1.22 -1.53
N GLY A 151 -9.24 -1.06 -0.28
CA GLY A 151 -7.84 -1.25 0.08
C GLY A 151 -7.37 -2.69 -0.18
N HIS A 152 -8.16 -3.68 0.23
CA HIS A 152 -7.89 -5.07 -0.12
C HIS A 152 -7.95 -5.33 -1.63
N ALA A 153 -8.94 -4.75 -2.32
CA ALA A 153 -9.05 -4.84 -3.76
C ALA A 153 -7.86 -4.21 -4.51
N LEU A 154 -7.11 -3.34 -3.84
CA LEU A 154 -5.87 -2.73 -4.32
C LEU A 154 -4.60 -3.46 -3.88
N GLY A 155 -4.71 -4.57 -3.14
CA GLY A 155 -3.55 -5.36 -2.75
C GLY A 155 -3.07 -5.13 -1.32
N PHE A 156 -3.84 -4.44 -0.47
CA PHE A 156 -3.41 -4.11 0.89
C PHE A 156 -3.97 -5.10 1.89
N ALA A 157 -3.09 -5.77 2.64
CA ALA A 157 -3.47 -6.64 3.73
C ALA A 157 -3.87 -5.83 4.97
N HIS A 158 -4.45 -6.53 5.94
CA HIS A 158 -4.76 -5.97 7.24
C HIS A 158 -3.50 -5.49 7.97
N GLU A 159 -3.48 -4.25 8.44
CA GLU A 159 -2.33 -3.70 9.16
C GLU A 159 -2.05 -4.46 10.47
N HIS A 160 -3.10 -5.01 11.09
CA HIS A 160 -3.00 -5.83 12.30
C HIS A 160 -2.49 -7.26 12.06
N ASN A 161 -2.22 -7.65 10.81
CA ASN A 161 -1.50 -8.89 10.52
C ASN A 161 0.02 -8.72 10.64
N ARG A 162 0.50 -7.49 10.84
CA ARG A 162 1.93 -7.26 11.06
C ARG A 162 2.35 -7.82 12.41
N SER A 163 3.52 -8.43 12.46
CA SER A 163 4.07 -9.06 13.67
C SER A 163 4.31 -8.07 14.81
N GLU A 164 4.47 -6.77 14.48
CA GLU A 164 4.71 -5.70 15.44
C GLU A 164 3.44 -5.01 15.96
N LYS A 165 2.24 -5.57 15.67
CA LYS A 165 0.96 -5.03 16.12
C LYS A 165 0.92 -4.79 17.62
N HIS A 166 0.17 -3.76 18.01
CA HIS A 166 0.05 -3.34 19.41
C HIS A 166 -1.28 -3.68 20.07
N CYS A 167 -2.04 -4.64 19.53
CA CYS A 167 -3.25 -5.15 20.18
C CYS A 167 -3.21 -6.68 20.26
N SER A 168 -3.62 -7.21 21.42
CA SER A 168 -3.61 -8.65 21.72
C SER A 168 -4.96 -9.34 21.46
N ASP A 169 -6.02 -8.57 21.29
CA ASP A 169 -7.40 -9.05 21.13
C ASP A 169 -7.79 -9.28 19.66
N LYS A 170 -6.97 -8.84 18.70
CA LYS A 170 -7.20 -9.07 17.26
C LYS A 170 -6.27 -10.15 16.72
N VAL A 171 -6.90 -11.25 16.31
CA VAL A 171 -6.25 -12.32 15.54
C VAL A 171 -6.01 -11.86 14.11
N GLU A 172 -4.98 -12.41 13.47
CA GLU A 172 -4.66 -12.13 12.07
C GLU A 172 -5.76 -12.69 11.16
N GLN A 173 -6.11 -11.96 10.10
CA GLN A 173 -7.22 -12.30 9.21
C GLN A 173 -6.87 -12.07 7.75
N GLY A 174 -7.33 -12.96 6.88
CA GLY A 174 -7.08 -12.88 5.44
C GLY A 174 -5.60 -13.10 5.08
N PRO A 175 -5.23 -12.86 3.81
CA PRO A 175 -3.86 -12.98 3.35
C PRO A 175 -2.98 -11.83 3.85
N ASP A 176 -1.70 -12.14 4.03
CA ASP A 176 -0.67 -11.19 4.43
C ASP A 176 -0.12 -10.38 3.25
N GLY A 177 0.42 -9.21 3.56
CA GLY A 177 1.21 -8.44 2.62
C GLY A 177 2.58 -9.08 2.39
N SER A 178 3.23 -8.71 1.29
CA SER A 178 4.58 -9.18 0.97
C SER A 178 5.66 -8.35 1.67
N ILE A 179 5.37 -7.08 1.96
CA ILE A 179 6.34 -6.14 2.56
C ILE A 179 5.73 -5.29 3.66
N TYR A 180 6.50 -4.96 4.68
CA TYR A 180 6.14 -3.93 5.65
C TYR A 180 6.51 -2.56 5.07
N PHE A 181 5.50 -1.75 4.73
CA PHE A 181 5.72 -0.41 4.21
C PHE A 181 5.80 0.57 5.38
N GLY A 182 7.01 0.86 5.87
CA GLY A 182 7.20 1.72 7.04
C GLY A 182 6.79 1.11 8.36
N ASP A 183 6.63 1.94 9.39
CA ASP A 183 6.26 1.50 10.73
C ASP A 183 4.78 1.12 10.79
N TYR A 184 4.36 0.36 11.81
CA TYR A 184 2.95 0.00 12.00
C TYR A 184 2.00 1.21 12.12
N ASP A 185 0.98 1.27 11.26
CA ASP A 185 -0.01 2.34 11.25
C ASP A 185 -1.13 2.10 12.27
N ARG A 186 -1.06 2.78 13.42
CA ARG A 186 -2.15 2.70 14.43
C ARG A 186 -3.47 3.32 13.97
N THR A 187 -3.49 4.04 12.87
CA THR A 187 -4.69 4.74 12.37
C THR A 187 -5.05 4.37 10.94
N SER A 188 -4.38 3.38 10.34
CA SER A 188 -4.70 2.92 8.99
C SER A 188 -6.15 2.46 8.93
N VAL A 189 -6.79 2.76 7.80
CA VAL A 189 -8.12 2.22 7.50
C VAL A 189 -8.10 0.69 7.51
N MET A 190 -6.96 0.07 7.22
CA MET A 190 -6.74 -1.39 7.21
C MET A 190 -6.48 -1.99 8.60
N ASN A 191 -6.55 -1.19 9.66
CA ASN A 191 -6.21 -1.63 11.02
C ASN A 191 -7.43 -1.81 11.95
N TYR A 192 -7.74 -3.06 12.32
CA TYR A 192 -8.81 -3.37 13.28
C TYR A 192 -8.43 -3.18 14.75
N CYS A 193 -7.15 -2.98 15.08
CA CYS A 193 -6.75 -2.54 16.42
C CYS A 193 -7.20 -1.09 16.72
N SER A 194 -7.62 -0.32 15.71
CA SER A 194 -7.93 1.09 15.84
C SER A 194 -9.43 1.36 15.76
N SER A 195 -10.04 1.74 16.89
CA SER A 195 -11.41 2.29 16.86
C SER A 195 -11.46 3.68 16.22
N LYS A 196 -10.31 4.39 16.13
CA LYS A 196 -10.22 5.74 15.57
C LYS A 196 -10.28 5.77 14.04
N SER A 197 -9.67 4.82 13.34
CA SER A 197 -9.71 4.75 11.86
C SER A 197 -11.15 4.60 11.34
N ARG A 198 -11.99 3.86 12.07
CA ARG A 198 -13.44 3.74 11.82
C ARG A 198 -14.20 5.06 11.94
N ARG A 199 -13.69 6.01 12.73
CA ARG A 199 -14.35 7.30 13.03
C ARG A 199 -13.95 8.41 12.06
N THR A 200 -12.73 8.40 11.52
CA THR A 200 -12.22 9.50 10.69
C THR A 200 -12.56 9.35 9.21
N VAL A 201 -12.96 8.15 8.77
CA VAL A 201 -13.38 7.84 7.38
C VAL A 201 -12.42 8.46 6.36
N SER A 202 -11.14 8.30 6.61
CA SER A 202 -10.08 8.89 5.82
C SER A 202 -8.87 8.01 5.90
N LEU A 203 -8.15 7.95 4.78
CA LEU A 203 -6.83 7.33 4.72
C LEU A 203 -5.91 8.03 5.72
N SER A 204 -5.16 7.25 6.49
CA SER A 204 -4.08 7.76 7.32
C SER A 204 -2.98 8.40 6.44
N ALA A 205 -2.02 9.07 7.06
CA ALA A 205 -0.85 9.56 6.34
C ALA A 205 -0.05 8.39 5.70
N GLY A 206 0.02 7.25 6.38
CA GLY A 206 0.66 6.02 5.90
C GLY A 206 -0.05 5.45 4.68
N ASP A 207 -1.37 5.23 4.78
CA ASP A 207 -2.22 4.72 3.70
C ASP A 207 -2.07 5.55 2.42
N LYS A 208 -2.14 6.89 2.54
CA LYS A 208 -2.00 7.82 1.40
C LYS A 208 -0.64 7.70 0.75
N ARG A 209 0.43 7.60 1.54
CA ARG A 209 1.79 7.47 1.02
C ARG A 209 2.01 6.10 0.37
N MET A 210 1.51 5.04 0.98
CA MET A 210 1.59 3.67 0.45
C MET A 210 0.86 3.57 -0.89
N VAL A 211 -0.43 3.94 -0.98
CA VAL A 211 -1.16 3.87 -2.24
C VAL A 211 -0.55 4.76 -3.30
N SER A 212 -0.07 5.96 -2.90
CA SER A 212 0.63 6.87 -3.80
C SER A 212 1.87 6.19 -4.35
N TRP A 213 2.66 5.49 -3.53
CA TRP A 213 3.88 4.79 -3.93
C TRP A 213 3.62 3.59 -4.84
N ILE A 214 2.58 2.80 -4.55
CA ILE A 214 2.27 1.58 -5.29
C ILE A 214 1.67 1.91 -6.65
N TYR A 215 0.67 2.79 -6.67
CA TYR A 215 -0.10 3.11 -7.87
C TYR A 215 0.25 4.50 -8.41
N ARG A 216 1.55 4.82 -8.48
CA ARG A 216 2.03 6.15 -8.91
C ARG A 216 1.48 6.54 -10.28
N SER A 217 1.12 7.82 -10.41
CA SER A 217 0.85 8.45 -11.71
C SER A 217 2.09 8.27 -12.59
N TYR A 218 1.92 7.60 -13.73
CA TYR A 218 2.97 7.49 -14.73
C TYR A 218 3.14 8.86 -15.42
N PRO A 219 4.38 9.33 -15.67
CA PRO A 219 5.69 8.73 -15.35
C PRO A 219 6.19 9.01 -13.91
N PHE A 220 7.12 8.17 -13.42
CA PHE A 220 7.82 8.39 -12.15
C PHE A 220 8.62 9.70 -12.18
N THR A 221 8.53 10.51 -11.12
CA THR A 221 9.41 11.67 -10.92
C THR A 221 10.75 11.23 -10.32
N ASN A 222 11.81 12.01 -10.51
CA ASN A 222 13.11 11.77 -9.86
C ASN A 222 12.99 11.66 -8.33
N GLN A 223 12.09 12.43 -7.74
CA GLN A 223 11.79 12.41 -6.31
C GLN A 223 11.35 11.03 -5.81
N ASN A 224 10.47 10.42 -6.59
CA ASN A 224 9.84 9.14 -6.28
C ASN A 224 10.84 7.98 -6.27
N ILE A 225 11.85 8.05 -7.14
CA ILE A 225 12.93 7.06 -7.25
C ILE A 225 13.85 7.13 -6.03
N ILE A 226 14.27 8.34 -5.63
CA ILE A 226 15.14 8.48 -4.45
C ILE A 226 14.43 8.12 -3.17
N ASP A 227 13.14 8.49 -3.03
CA ASP A 227 12.38 8.10 -1.84
C ASP A 227 12.38 6.58 -1.64
N ASN A 228 12.30 5.83 -2.75
CA ASN A 228 12.33 4.38 -2.78
C ASN A 228 13.72 3.82 -2.42
N TYR A 229 14.77 4.26 -3.11
CA TYR A 229 16.14 3.81 -2.84
C TYR A 229 16.57 4.17 -1.42
N TYR A 230 16.33 5.41 -0.99
CA TYR A 230 16.73 5.90 0.32
C TYR A 230 16.12 5.09 1.45
N TYR A 231 14.82 4.83 1.38
CA TYR A 231 14.14 4.03 2.39
C TYR A 231 14.63 2.57 2.42
N ARG A 232 14.73 1.91 1.26
CA ARG A 232 15.16 0.49 1.18
C ARG A 232 16.55 0.28 1.75
N PHE A 233 17.42 1.25 1.55
CA PHE A 233 18.81 1.15 1.94
C PHE A 233 19.06 1.50 3.39
N THR A 234 18.49 2.62 3.85
CA THR A 234 18.78 3.13 5.18
C THR A 234 17.81 2.59 6.23
N GLY A 235 16.64 2.07 5.81
CA GLY A 235 15.48 1.87 6.68
C GLY A 235 14.94 3.18 7.27
N LYS A 236 15.48 4.34 6.86
CA LYS A 236 15.08 5.67 7.30
C LYS A 236 14.26 6.31 6.20
N PHE A 237 13.24 7.03 6.62
CA PHE A 237 12.48 7.80 5.66
C PHE A 237 13.26 9.02 5.17
N PRO A 238 13.12 9.34 3.87
CA PRO A 238 13.51 10.61 3.29
C PRO A 238 13.29 11.82 4.19
N SER A 239 14.33 12.61 4.42
CA SER A 239 14.26 13.88 5.14
C SER A 239 15.05 14.92 4.36
N VAL A 240 14.46 16.09 4.14
CA VAL A 240 15.14 17.24 3.52
C VAL A 240 16.33 17.77 4.35
N ASN A 241 16.44 17.32 5.60
CA ASN A 241 17.57 17.63 6.47
C ASN A 241 18.65 16.53 6.44
N ASP A 242 18.42 15.42 5.75
CA ASP A 242 19.42 14.37 5.57
C ASP A 242 20.28 14.67 4.33
N SER A 243 21.57 14.89 4.55
CA SER A 243 22.51 15.27 3.49
C SER A 243 22.67 14.18 2.42
N GLY A 244 22.51 12.90 2.77
CA GLY A 244 22.56 11.80 1.81
C GLY A 244 21.34 11.80 0.90
N TYR A 245 20.16 12.03 1.46
CA TYR A 245 18.92 12.16 0.69
C TYR A 245 18.96 13.37 -0.26
N VAL A 246 19.37 14.54 0.24
CA VAL A 246 19.49 15.76 -0.57
C VAL A 246 20.53 15.62 -1.69
N TYR A 247 21.65 14.96 -1.39
CA TYR A 247 22.67 14.66 -2.39
C TYR A 247 22.09 13.82 -3.55
N TRP A 248 21.38 12.74 -3.25
CA TRP A 248 20.78 11.90 -4.28
C TRP A 248 19.70 12.63 -5.08
N GLN A 249 18.90 13.50 -4.45
CA GLN A 249 17.97 14.41 -5.15
C GLN A 249 18.68 15.25 -6.19
N GLY A 250 19.84 15.81 -5.84
CA GLY A 250 20.70 16.53 -6.79
C GLY A 250 21.18 15.66 -7.94
N GLU A 251 21.62 14.43 -7.68
CA GLU A 251 22.12 13.51 -8.71
C GLU A 251 21.04 13.15 -9.75
N LEU A 252 19.85 12.71 -9.33
CA LEU A 252 18.78 12.43 -10.32
C LEU A 252 18.26 13.70 -11.00
N ALA A 253 18.15 14.83 -10.28
CA ALA A 253 17.70 16.08 -10.88
C ALA A 253 18.65 16.58 -11.97
N SER A 254 19.95 16.41 -11.79
CA SER A 254 20.98 16.88 -12.73
C SER A 254 21.24 15.90 -13.88
N ARG A 255 21.26 14.59 -13.60
CA ARG A 255 21.68 13.57 -14.56
C ARG A 255 20.51 12.81 -15.20
N GLY A 256 19.30 13.01 -14.67
CA GLY A 256 18.11 12.25 -15.04
C GLY A 256 18.16 10.80 -14.57
N CYS A 257 17.02 10.13 -14.64
CA CYS A 257 16.96 8.68 -14.41
C CYS A 257 17.56 7.94 -15.61
N ASN A 258 18.65 7.21 -15.36
CA ASN A 258 19.21 6.21 -16.28
C ASN A 258 20.00 5.19 -15.45
N GLU A 259 20.37 4.07 -16.08
CA GLU A 259 21.11 2.97 -15.43
C GLU A 259 22.34 3.47 -14.64
N ASN A 260 23.15 4.34 -15.24
CA ASN A 260 24.38 4.84 -14.61
C ASN A 260 24.07 5.70 -13.37
N THR A 261 23.08 6.59 -13.45
CA THR A 261 22.69 7.41 -12.29
C THR A 261 22.17 6.53 -11.15
N LEU A 262 21.36 5.50 -11.45
CA LEU A 262 20.85 4.58 -10.42
C LEU A 262 21.97 3.75 -9.80
N ARG A 263 22.89 3.23 -10.63
CA ARG A 263 24.07 2.50 -10.20
C ARG A 263 24.92 3.33 -9.24
N ASP A 264 25.18 4.59 -9.56
CA ASP A 264 25.97 5.50 -8.73
C ASP A 264 25.30 5.82 -7.38
N ILE A 265 23.98 6.01 -7.38
CA ILE A 265 23.21 6.23 -6.14
C ILE A 265 23.29 5.00 -5.23
N ILE A 266 23.10 3.79 -5.78
CA ILE A 266 23.21 2.55 -4.99
C ILE A 266 24.65 2.32 -4.53
N TRP A 267 25.63 2.61 -5.39
CA TRP A 267 27.05 2.45 -5.07
C TRP A 267 27.52 3.40 -3.96
N THR A 268 27.08 4.66 -4.00
CA THR A 268 27.39 5.63 -2.94
C THR A 268 26.81 5.19 -1.60
N PHE A 269 25.64 4.55 -1.57
CA PHE A 269 25.10 3.97 -0.34
C PHE A 269 26.04 2.90 0.26
N VAL A 270 26.50 1.95 -0.57
CA VAL A 270 27.35 0.84 -0.12
C VAL A 270 28.68 1.34 0.44
N ASN A 271 29.24 2.40 -0.16
CA ASN A 271 30.53 2.96 0.25
C ASN A 271 30.48 3.92 1.43
N HIS A 272 29.36 4.63 1.65
CA HIS A 272 29.23 5.58 2.76
C HIS A 272 28.70 4.95 4.07
N GLY A 273 28.54 3.63 4.11
CA GLY A 273 28.30 2.91 5.37
C GLY A 273 26.92 3.12 5.98
N TYR A 274 25.91 3.53 5.19
CA TYR A 274 24.54 3.76 5.65
C TYR A 274 23.73 2.49 5.97
N THR A 275 24.40 1.35 6.13
CA THR A 275 23.77 0.04 6.29
C THR A 275 23.17 -0.18 7.67
N LEU A 276 21.97 -0.76 7.66
CA LEU A 276 21.33 -1.44 8.78
C LEU A 276 22.24 -2.55 9.32
N ASP A 277 22.90 -2.30 10.45
CA ASP A 277 23.67 -3.26 11.27
C ASP A 277 24.71 -4.15 10.52
N ASP A 278 25.45 -5.00 11.25
CA ASP A 278 26.46 -5.91 10.68
C ASP A 278 25.87 -7.23 10.14
N ASN A 279 24.53 -7.35 10.07
CA ASN A 279 23.88 -8.57 9.61
C ASN A 279 24.00 -8.73 8.08
N LYS A 280 24.81 -9.70 7.67
CA LYS A 280 25.07 -10.03 6.26
C LYS A 280 23.80 -10.41 5.49
N ALA A 281 22.88 -11.15 6.11
CA ALA A 281 21.64 -11.56 5.45
C ALA A 281 20.70 -10.38 5.21
N ARG A 282 20.61 -9.46 6.18
CA ARG A 282 19.85 -8.22 6.04
C ARG A 282 20.42 -7.33 4.94
N PHE A 283 21.74 -7.19 4.89
CA PHE A 283 22.42 -6.45 3.82
C PHE A 283 22.10 -7.04 2.43
N VAL A 284 22.23 -8.36 2.26
CA VAL A 284 21.92 -9.01 0.97
C VAL A 284 20.45 -8.82 0.58
N SER A 285 19.51 -8.98 1.52
CA SER A 285 18.10 -8.74 1.25
C SER A 285 17.82 -7.31 0.80
N ALA A 286 18.44 -6.31 1.47
CA ALA A 286 18.32 -4.91 1.11
C ALA A 286 18.88 -4.62 -0.29
N MET A 287 20.00 -5.27 -0.66
CA MET A 287 20.59 -5.13 -2.00
C MET A 287 19.68 -5.66 -3.10
N TYR A 288 19.03 -6.81 -2.91
CA TYR A 288 18.07 -7.35 -3.88
C TYR A 288 16.84 -6.46 -4.03
N GLN A 289 16.31 -5.99 -2.90
CA GLN A 289 15.19 -5.08 -2.88
C GLN A 289 15.50 -3.77 -3.59
N ALA A 290 16.72 -3.25 -3.45
CA ALA A 290 17.10 -1.99 -4.08
C ALA A 290 17.50 -2.18 -5.54
N ALA A 291 18.40 -3.10 -5.87
CA ALA A 291 18.87 -3.30 -7.24
C ALA A 291 17.77 -3.84 -8.16
N PHE A 292 16.91 -4.74 -7.67
CA PHE A 292 15.98 -5.49 -8.51
C PHE A 292 14.51 -5.23 -8.20
N ASN A 293 14.21 -4.41 -7.18
CA ASN A 293 12.84 -4.13 -6.76
C ASN A 293 12.05 -5.41 -6.38
N ARG A 294 12.72 -6.42 -5.81
CA ARG A 294 12.11 -7.67 -5.35
C ARG A 294 12.80 -8.25 -4.11
N ASP A 295 12.10 -9.14 -3.41
CA ASP A 295 12.73 -9.96 -2.37
C ASP A 295 13.57 -11.10 -2.97
N LEU A 296 14.40 -11.70 -2.12
CA LEU A 296 15.01 -12.99 -2.39
C LEU A 296 13.91 -14.02 -2.66
N THR A 297 14.04 -14.77 -3.75
CA THR A 297 13.20 -15.93 -4.06
C THR A 297 13.33 -17.00 -2.99
N ALA A 298 12.39 -17.95 -2.91
CA ALA A 298 12.50 -19.08 -1.97
C ALA A 298 13.85 -19.81 -2.10
N LYS A 299 14.30 -20.04 -3.34
CA LYS A 299 15.60 -20.64 -3.64
C LYS A 299 16.77 -19.82 -3.08
N GLU A 300 16.74 -18.50 -3.23
CA GLU A 300 17.80 -17.61 -2.73
C GLU A 300 17.77 -17.46 -1.20
N LYS A 301 16.63 -17.70 -0.55
CA LYS A 301 16.52 -17.78 0.92
C LYS A 301 17.07 -19.11 1.45
N ASP A 302 16.74 -20.21 0.79
CA ASP A 302 17.18 -21.56 1.16
C ASP A 302 18.67 -21.79 0.87
N ASP A 303 19.20 -21.16 -0.19
CA ASP A 303 20.60 -21.18 -0.57
C ASP A 303 21.15 -19.75 -0.80
N PRO A 304 21.49 -19.01 0.28
CA PRO A 304 21.85 -17.60 0.18
C PRO A 304 23.30 -17.42 -0.29
N TYR A 305 23.51 -17.55 -1.60
CA TYR A 305 24.81 -17.45 -2.27
C TYR A 305 25.65 -16.26 -1.78
N TRP A 306 25.11 -15.03 -1.83
CA TRP A 306 25.87 -13.84 -1.43
C TRP A 306 26.19 -13.79 0.05
N VAL A 307 25.33 -14.33 0.92
CA VAL A 307 25.64 -14.43 2.35
C VAL A 307 26.81 -15.40 2.56
N LYS A 308 26.82 -16.52 1.83
CA LYS A 308 27.92 -17.50 1.87
C LYS A 308 29.24 -16.89 1.37
N GLU A 309 29.21 -16.11 0.28
CA GLU A 309 30.40 -15.41 -0.22
C GLU A 309 30.93 -14.36 0.77
N MET A 310 30.05 -13.62 1.45
CA MET A 310 30.45 -12.68 2.50
C MET A 310 30.97 -13.37 3.78
N ILE A 311 30.63 -14.65 4.00
CA ILE A 311 31.27 -15.46 5.06
C ILE A 311 32.69 -15.87 4.64
N LYS A 312 32.92 -16.11 3.34
CA LYS A 312 34.24 -16.46 2.78
C LYS A 312 35.18 -15.26 2.62
N GLY A 313 34.69 -14.04 2.81
CA GLY A 313 35.51 -12.82 2.79
C GLY A 313 35.12 -11.79 1.73
N ALA A 314 34.08 -12.04 0.93
CA ALA A 314 33.56 -11.03 0.01
C ALA A 314 33.05 -9.81 0.81
N THR A 315 33.40 -8.63 0.34
CA THR A 315 32.99 -7.35 0.93
C THR A 315 31.58 -6.98 0.47
N ARG A 316 30.98 -5.99 1.14
CA ARG A 316 29.73 -5.38 0.68
C ARG A 316 29.86 -4.76 -0.71
N ALA A 317 31.02 -4.20 -1.03
CA ALA A 317 31.32 -3.65 -2.33
C ALA A 317 31.35 -4.73 -3.42
N ASP A 318 31.91 -5.92 -3.13
CA ASP A 318 31.95 -7.04 -4.08
C ASP A 318 30.53 -7.52 -4.44
N VAL A 319 29.68 -7.69 -3.42
CA VAL A 319 28.27 -8.07 -3.63
C VAL A 319 27.53 -7.01 -4.42
N ALA A 320 27.66 -5.74 -4.03
CA ALA A 320 26.99 -4.64 -4.71
C ALA A 320 27.44 -4.51 -6.16
N TYR A 321 28.74 -4.63 -6.41
CA TYR A 321 29.28 -4.58 -7.76
C TYR A 321 28.66 -5.66 -8.64
N ALA A 322 28.64 -6.91 -8.17
CA ALA A 322 28.09 -8.02 -8.94
C ALA A 322 26.60 -7.87 -9.24
N LEU A 323 25.80 -7.42 -8.27
CA LEU A 323 24.36 -7.22 -8.45
C LEU A 323 24.06 -6.07 -9.41
N LEU A 324 24.74 -4.93 -9.24
CA LEU A 324 24.52 -3.76 -10.09
C LEU A 324 24.97 -4.00 -11.53
N HIS A 325 26.04 -4.76 -11.77
CA HIS A 325 26.53 -5.06 -13.12
C HIS A 325 25.87 -6.29 -13.76
N SER A 326 24.77 -6.78 -13.17
CA SER A 326 23.99 -7.88 -13.74
C SER A 326 23.03 -7.40 -14.84
N GLU A 327 22.68 -8.32 -15.74
CA GLU A 327 21.65 -8.09 -16.76
C GLU A 327 20.28 -7.76 -16.13
N GLU A 328 19.98 -8.36 -14.98
CA GLU A 328 18.75 -8.09 -14.23
C GLU A 328 18.67 -6.62 -13.80
N PHE A 329 19.79 -6.03 -13.34
CA PHE A 329 19.83 -4.61 -12.99
C PHE A 329 19.58 -3.72 -14.21
N THR A 330 20.20 -4.03 -15.35
CA THR A 330 19.97 -3.29 -16.60
C THR A 330 18.48 -3.28 -16.96
N GLN A 331 17.83 -4.44 -16.97
CA GLN A 331 16.39 -4.54 -17.28
C GLN A 331 15.51 -3.76 -16.29
N VAL A 332 15.82 -3.87 -14.99
CA VAL A 332 15.07 -3.17 -13.94
C VAL A 332 15.27 -1.65 -14.04
N SER A 333 16.50 -1.19 -14.29
CA SER A 333 16.83 0.23 -14.39
C SER A 333 16.12 0.92 -15.56
N GLN A 334 16.06 0.25 -16.72
CA GLN A 334 15.31 0.72 -17.89
C GLN A 334 13.83 0.88 -17.56
N LYS A 335 13.24 -0.14 -16.91
CA LYS A 335 11.84 -0.12 -16.49
C LYS A 335 11.54 0.99 -15.46
N ILE A 336 12.43 1.20 -14.48
CA ILE A 336 12.29 2.26 -13.46
C ILE A 336 12.36 3.65 -14.11
N CYS A 337 13.27 3.84 -15.07
CA CYS A 337 13.47 5.11 -15.74
C CYS A 337 12.52 5.37 -16.92
N GLY A 338 11.66 4.41 -17.28
CA GLY A 338 10.74 4.53 -18.40
C GLY A 338 11.45 4.55 -19.77
N GLN A 339 12.56 3.81 -19.88
CA GLN A 339 13.39 3.71 -21.08
C GLN A 339 13.15 2.39 -21.83
#